data_AF-Q6RCK6-F1
#
_entry.id   AF-Q6RCK6-F1
#
_cell.length_a   1.000
_cell.length_b   1.000
_cell.length_c   1.000
_cell.angle_alpha   90.00
_cell.angle_beta   90.00
_cell.angle_gamma   90.00
#
_symmetry.space_group_name_H-M   'P 1'
#
loop_
_entity.id
_entity.type
_entity.pdbx_description
1 polymer ?
#
loop_
_entity_poly.entity_id
_entity_poly.type
_entity_poly.pdbx_seq_one_letter_code
_entity_poly.pdbx_strand_id
1 'polypeptide(L)'
;EAFCDKKEGDCGFDKAEWGPLQARVATYKGLVFANWDVQAPDLETYLGDARPYMDVMLDRTPAGTVAIGGMQKWVIPCNWKFAAEQFCSDMYHAGTMSHLSGILAGMPPEMDLSHAQVPT
;
A
#
# COMPACT_ATOMS: atom_id res chain seq x y z
N GLU A 1 -42.74 -22.85 13.45
CA GLU A 1 -43.01 -21.94 14.59
C GLU A 1 -41.77 -21.94 15.47
N ALA A 2 -41.00 -20.85 15.47
CA ALA A 2 -39.84 -20.76 16.37
C ALA A 2 -40.37 -20.46 17.78
N PHE A 3 -40.19 -21.41 18.69
CA PHE A 3 -40.46 -21.29 20.11
C PHE A 3 -39.51 -20.23 20.70
N CYS A 4 -39.95 -18.97 20.82
CA CYS A 4 -39.31 -18.05 21.76
C CYS A 4 -39.98 -18.27 23.12
N ASP A 5 -39.22 -18.81 24.09
CA ASP A 5 -39.69 -18.96 25.46
C ASP A 5 -39.73 -17.57 26.11
N LYS A 6 -40.90 -16.96 26.08
CA LYS A 6 -41.15 -15.58 26.52
C LYS A 6 -40.81 -15.32 28.00
N LYS A 7 -40.49 -16.36 28.79
CA LYS A 7 -40.19 -16.25 30.22
C LYS A 7 -38.78 -15.74 30.53
N GLU A 8 -37.82 -15.86 29.60
CA GLU A 8 -36.43 -15.43 29.84
C GLU A 8 -35.93 -14.34 28.88
N GLY A 9 -36.72 -13.96 27.87
CA GLY A 9 -36.36 -12.89 26.93
C GLY A 9 -35.23 -13.26 25.95
N ASP A 10 -34.74 -14.49 26.02
CA ASP A 10 -33.76 -15.05 25.11
C ASP A 10 -34.46 -15.70 23.92
N CYS A 11 -34.39 -15.06 22.75
CA CYS A 11 -34.88 -15.62 21.49
C CYS A 11 -33.73 -16.21 20.62
N GLY A 12 -32.61 -16.61 21.23
CA GLY A 12 -31.50 -17.30 20.54
C GLY A 12 -30.68 -16.42 19.60
N PHE A 13 -30.72 -15.10 19.78
CA PHE A 13 -29.90 -14.16 19.03
C PHE A 13 -28.69 -13.73 19.85
N ASP A 14 -27.53 -14.31 19.55
CA ASP A 14 -26.25 -13.90 20.13
C ASP A 14 -25.48 -13.00 19.15
N LYS A 15 -25.28 -11.73 19.54
CA LYS A 15 -24.50 -10.76 18.74
C LYS A 15 -23.06 -11.22 18.49
N ALA A 16 -22.50 -12.08 19.34
CA ALA A 16 -21.13 -12.58 19.19
C ALA A 16 -20.95 -13.42 17.91
N GLU A 17 -21.99 -14.07 17.41
CA GLU A 17 -21.93 -14.95 16.22
C GLU A 17 -22.04 -14.18 14.89
N TRP A 18 -22.47 -12.90 14.93
CA TRP A 18 -22.78 -12.09 13.74
C TRP A 18 -21.81 -10.93 13.54
N GLY A 19 -20.61 -11.02 14.10
CA GLY A 19 -19.53 -10.09 13.80
C GLY A 19 -19.08 -10.22 12.33
N PRO A 20 -18.70 -9.12 11.65
CA PRO A 20 -18.07 -9.23 10.34
C PRO A 20 -16.75 -9.98 10.45
N LEU A 21 -16.35 -10.66 9.36
CA LEU A 21 -15.07 -11.36 9.29
C LEU A 21 -13.92 -10.41 9.65
N GLN A 22 -13.03 -10.87 10.52
CA GLN A 22 -11.87 -10.11 10.98
C GLN A 22 -10.62 -10.49 10.19
N ALA A 23 -9.81 -9.49 9.84
CA ALA A 23 -8.47 -9.69 9.30
C ALA A 23 -7.44 -9.68 10.43
N ARG A 24 -6.34 -10.42 10.27
CA ARG A 24 -5.12 -10.19 11.06
C ARG A 24 -4.54 -8.85 10.65
N VAL A 25 -4.15 -8.03 11.62
CA VAL A 25 -3.56 -6.70 11.39
C VAL A 25 -2.16 -6.68 11.97
N ALA A 26 -1.21 -6.13 11.22
CA ALA A 26 0.16 -5.91 11.65
C ALA A 26 0.68 -4.57 11.10
N THR A 27 1.63 -3.97 11.80
CA THR A 27 2.23 -2.70 11.40
C THR A 27 3.72 -2.83 11.19
N TYR A 28 4.26 -2.19 10.15
CA TYR A 28 5.70 -2.06 9.93
C TYR A 28 6.05 -0.57 9.78
N LYS A 29 6.72 -0.01 10.79
CA LYS A 29 7.24 1.37 10.82
C LYS A 29 6.26 2.46 10.32
N GLY A 30 5.00 2.34 10.76
CA GLY A 30 3.92 3.28 10.44
C GLY A 30 2.96 2.80 9.35
N LEU A 31 3.36 1.84 8.50
CA LEU A 31 2.46 1.23 7.51
C LEU A 31 1.59 0.15 8.16
N VAL A 32 0.30 0.12 7.84
CA VAL A 32 -0.66 -0.86 8.33
C VAL A 32 -0.96 -1.89 7.23
N PHE A 33 -0.74 -3.17 7.54
CA PHE A 33 -1.05 -4.30 6.65
C PHE A 33 -2.11 -5.20 7.28
N ALA A 34 -2.87 -5.89 6.42
CA ALA A 34 -3.89 -6.82 6.84
C ALA A 34 -3.84 -8.11 6.01
N ASN A 35 -4.15 -9.24 6.64
CA ASN A 35 -4.22 -10.55 5.98
C ASN A 35 -5.41 -11.36 6.53
N TRP A 36 -6.20 -11.94 5.63
CA TRP A 36 -7.34 -12.79 5.97
C TRP A 36 -6.93 -14.23 6.32
N ASP A 37 -5.80 -14.70 5.77
CA ASP A 37 -5.34 -16.07 5.97
C ASP A 37 -4.68 -16.22 7.35
N VAL A 38 -5.25 -17.09 8.17
CA VAL A 38 -4.75 -17.37 9.53
C VAL A 38 -3.51 -18.26 9.54
N GLN A 39 -3.23 -18.97 8.45
CA GLN A 39 -2.05 -19.85 8.31
C GLN A 39 -0.89 -19.17 7.60
N ALA A 40 -1.11 -17.98 7.04
CA ALA A 40 -0.05 -17.20 6.42
C ALA A 40 1.05 -16.80 7.43
N PRO A 41 2.30 -16.64 6.99
CA PRO A 41 3.38 -16.12 7.83
C PRO A 41 3.02 -14.75 8.44
N ASP A 42 3.71 -14.38 9.52
CA ASP A 42 3.63 -13.01 10.03
C ASP A 42 4.22 -12.00 9.03
N LEU A 43 3.94 -10.71 9.27
CA LEU A 43 4.32 -9.64 8.35
C LEU A 43 5.84 -9.55 8.13
N GLU A 44 6.64 -9.68 9.19
CA GLU A 44 8.10 -9.55 9.06
C GLU A 44 8.70 -10.71 8.29
N THR A 45 8.21 -11.93 8.52
CA THR A 45 8.57 -13.11 7.74
C THR A 45 8.19 -12.96 6.27
N TYR A 46 7.00 -12.42 5.96
CA TYR A 46 6.57 -12.16 4.58
C TYR A 46 7.45 -11.10 3.88
N LEU A 47 7.79 -10.01 4.57
CA LEU A 47 8.63 -8.95 4.02
C LEU A 47 10.09 -9.39 3.82
N GLY A 48 10.57 -10.29 4.67
CA GLY A 48 11.90 -10.90 4.56
C GLY A 48 13.01 -9.85 4.42
N ASP A 49 13.86 -10.04 3.41
CA ASP A 49 15.02 -9.19 3.14
C ASP A 49 14.68 -7.90 2.35
N ALA A 50 13.40 -7.65 2.06
CA ALA A 50 12.96 -6.36 1.51
C ALA A 50 12.94 -5.25 2.58
N ARG A 51 12.90 -5.61 3.86
CA ARG A 51 12.80 -4.67 5.00
C ARG A 51 13.86 -3.55 4.98
N PRO A 52 15.16 -3.81 4.77
CA PRO A 52 16.16 -2.74 4.69
C PRO A 52 15.89 -1.72 3.56
N TYR A 53 15.31 -2.16 2.44
CA TYR A 53 14.95 -1.26 1.34
C TYR A 53 13.76 -0.36 1.72
N MET A 54 12.79 -0.89 2.47
CA MET A 54 11.68 -0.09 3.01
C MET A 54 12.17 0.94 4.04
N ASP A 55 13.16 0.56 4.85
CA ASP A 55 13.73 1.39 5.91
C ASP A 55 14.38 2.67 5.39
N VAL A 56 14.87 2.67 4.14
CA VAL A 56 15.40 3.86 3.46
C VAL A 56 14.43 5.04 3.51
N MET A 57 13.12 4.76 3.45
CA MET A 57 12.05 5.75 3.59
C MET A 57 11.47 5.78 5.01
N LEU A 58 11.20 4.62 5.59
CA LEU A 58 10.34 4.51 6.77
C LEU A 58 11.08 4.72 8.11
N ASP A 59 12.40 4.59 8.15
CA ASP A 59 13.17 4.55 9.40
C ASP A 59 14.32 5.56 9.43
N ARG A 60 14.16 6.69 8.75
CA ARG A 60 15.21 7.73 8.66
C ARG A 60 15.42 8.49 9.96
N THR A 61 14.48 8.43 10.89
CA THR A 61 14.46 9.18 12.14
C THR A 61 13.65 8.43 13.20
N PRO A 62 14.02 8.53 14.50
CA PRO A 62 13.22 7.99 15.60
C PRO A 62 11.80 8.55 15.68
N ALA A 63 11.53 9.70 15.05
CA ALA A 63 10.19 10.29 14.98
C ALA A 63 9.23 9.51 14.06
N GLY A 64 9.73 8.59 13.23
CA GLY A 64 8.94 7.86 12.24
C GLY A 64 8.48 8.74 11.07
N THR A 65 7.41 8.33 10.41
CA THR A 65 6.82 9.03 9.26
C THR A 65 5.37 9.42 9.55
N VAL A 66 4.89 10.47 8.87
CA VAL A 66 3.49 10.91 8.91
C VAL A 66 2.94 11.04 7.50
N ALA A 67 1.68 10.65 7.30
CA ALA A 67 0.98 10.90 6.06
C ALA A 67 0.46 12.35 6.04
N ILE A 68 0.79 13.09 4.97
CA ILE A 68 0.14 14.38 4.72
C ILE A 68 -1.34 14.11 4.42
N GLY A 69 -2.23 14.91 5.00
CA GLY A 69 -3.67 14.71 4.84
C GLY A 69 -4.13 14.79 3.39
N GLY A 70 -5.03 13.88 2.99
CA GLY A 70 -5.64 13.83 1.66
C GLY A 70 -5.23 12.58 0.89
N MET A 71 -6.20 11.69 0.62
CA MET A 71 -5.99 10.51 -0.22
C MET A 71 -6.53 10.77 -1.62
N GLN A 72 -5.64 11.00 -2.59
CA GLN A 72 -6.02 11.12 -3.99
C GLN A 72 -6.50 9.76 -4.54
N LYS A 73 -7.68 9.72 -5.16
CA LYS A 73 -8.29 8.50 -5.74
C LYS A 73 -8.71 8.76 -7.18
N TRP A 74 -8.31 7.87 -8.09
CA TRP A 74 -8.69 7.90 -9.50
C TRP A 74 -8.72 6.46 -10.06
N VAL A 75 -9.25 6.28 -11.27
CA VAL A 75 -9.38 4.97 -11.93
C VAL A 75 -8.55 4.96 -13.21
N ILE A 76 -7.70 3.94 -13.36
CA ILE A 76 -6.94 3.68 -14.59
C ILE A 76 -7.43 2.34 -15.17
N PRO A 77 -7.89 2.29 -16.43
CA PRO A 77 -8.40 1.06 -17.06
C PRO A 77 -7.24 0.15 -17.54
N CYS A 78 -6.41 -0.32 -16.60
CA CYS A 78 -5.32 -1.25 -16.87
C CYS A 78 -5.29 -2.36 -15.81
N ASN A 79 -4.53 -3.43 -16.07
CA ASN A 79 -4.33 -4.46 -15.06
C ASN A 79 -3.40 -3.96 -13.95
N TRP A 80 -3.73 -4.23 -12.70
CA TRP A 80 -2.93 -3.80 -11.53
C TRP A 80 -1.46 -4.27 -11.58
N LYS A 81 -1.18 -5.39 -12.27
CA LYS A 81 0.17 -5.94 -12.41
C LYS A 81 1.14 -4.99 -13.11
N PHE A 82 0.67 -4.16 -14.05
CA PHE A 82 1.55 -3.21 -14.76
C PHE A 82 2.14 -2.18 -13.79
N ALA A 83 1.29 -1.56 -12.96
CA ALA A 83 1.77 -0.59 -11.96
C ALA A 83 2.65 -1.26 -10.90
N ALA A 84 2.29 -2.48 -10.46
CA ALA A 84 3.11 -3.22 -9.50
C ALA A 84 4.50 -3.56 -10.05
N GLU A 85 4.59 -4.07 -11.28
CA GLU A 85 5.85 -4.40 -11.95
C GLU A 85 6.70 -3.15 -12.21
N GLN A 86 6.09 -2.07 -12.68
CA GLN A 86 6.80 -0.84 -13.02
C GLN A 86 7.57 -0.29 -11.81
N PHE A 87 6.95 -0.28 -10.62
CA PHE A 87 7.60 0.14 -9.37
C PHE A 87 8.53 -0.92 -8.79
N CYS A 88 8.31 -2.20 -9.09
CA CYS A 88 9.15 -3.29 -8.61
C CYS A 88 10.52 -3.31 -9.32
N SER A 89 10.55 -3.07 -10.63
CA SER A 89 11.76 -3.33 -11.43
C SER A 89 12.02 -2.43 -12.64
N ASP A 90 11.07 -1.60 -13.06
CA ASP A 90 11.19 -0.87 -14.34
C ASP A 90 11.74 0.55 -14.14
N MET A 91 13.01 0.71 -13.77
CA MET A 91 13.67 2.02 -13.93
C MET A 91 13.89 2.36 -15.41
N TYR A 92 13.87 1.33 -16.27
CA TYR A 92 14.16 1.45 -17.70
C TYR A 92 13.18 2.39 -18.43
N HIS A 93 11.88 2.37 -18.11
CA HIS A 93 10.93 3.31 -18.71
C HIS A 93 11.27 4.78 -18.39
N ALA A 94 11.80 5.05 -17.19
CA ALA A 94 12.20 6.39 -16.77
C ALA A 94 13.50 6.83 -17.43
N GLY A 95 14.44 5.90 -17.60
CA GLY A 95 15.72 6.11 -18.28
C GLY A 95 15.63 6.27 -19.80
N THR A 96 14.45 6.03 -20.40
CA THR A 96 14.25 6.04 -21.86
C THR A 96 13.37 7.19 -22.31
N MET A 97 12.08 6.95 -22.59
CA MET A 97 11.23 7.92 -23.27
C MET A 97 10.01 8.35 -22.48
N SER A 98 9.56 7.55 -21.50
CA SER A 98 8.26 7.74 -20.86
C SER A 98 8.13 9.04 -20.10
N HIS A 99 9.25 9.57 -19.57
CA HIS A 99 9.26 10.76 -18.70
C HIS A 99 10.00 11.97 -19.28
N LEU A 100 10.36 11.99 -20.56
CA LEU A 100 11.12 13.11 -21.17
C LEU A 100 10.42 14.47 -20.99
N SER A 101 9.10 14.53 -21.19
CA SER A 101 8.34 15.78 -20.99
C SER A 101 8.26 16.18 -19.51
N GLY A 102 8.21 15.21 -18.60
CA GLY A 102 8.22 15.45 -17.15
C GLY A 102 9.57 16.01 -16.69
N ILE A 103 10.68 15.49 -17.22
CA ILE A 103 12.02 16.03 -16.98
C ILE A 103 12.10 17.46 -17.48
N LEU A 104 11.71 17.72 -18.74
CA LEU A 104 11.73 19.05 -19.33
C LEU A 104 10.92 20.07 -18.52
N ALA A 105 9.77 19.66 -17.97
CA ALA A 105 8.92 20.53 -17.16
C ALA A 105 9.58 21.05 -15.88
N GLY A 106 10.62 20.36 -15.37
CA GLY A 106 11.41 20.81 -14.22
C GLY A 106 12.65 21.64 -14.57
N MET A 107 12.98 21.78 -15.86
CA MET A 107 14.17 22.49 -16.31
C MET A 107 13.92 24.00 -16.41
N PRO A 108 14.96 24.83 -16.18
CA PRO A 108 14.91 26.25 -16.51
C PRO A 108 14.61 26.48 -18.00
N PRO A 109 13.94 27.60 -18.36
CA PRO A 109 13.52 27.89 -19.73
C PRO A 109 14.63 27.87 -20.79
N GLU A 110 15.88 28.08 -20.36
CA GLU A 110 17.06 28.23 -21.21
C GLU A 110 17.75 26.89 -21.51
N MET A 111 17.31 25.81 -20.86
CA MET A 111 17.85 24.46 -21.08
C MET A 111 16.88 23.59 -21.87
N ASP A 112 17.45 22.63 -22.59
CA ASP A 112 16.72 21.59 -23.30
C ASP A 112 17.18 20.18 -22.85
N LEU A 113 16.55 19.15 -23.41
CA LEU A 113 16.86 17.76 -23.07
C LEU A 113 18.30 17.32 -23.38
N SER A 114 19.02 18.03 -24.25
CA SER A 114 20.45 17.73 -24.50
C SER A 114 21.33 18.02 -23.29
N HIS A 115 20.83 18.82 -22.34
CA HIS A 115 21.50 19.15 -21.08
C HIS A 115 21.05 18.25 -19.91
N ALA A 116 20.07 17.36 -20.12
CA ALA A 116 19.54 16.52 -19.05
C ALA A 116 20.40 15.28 -18.80
N GLN A 117 20.81 15.07 -17.55
CA GLN A 117 21.25 13.76 -17.08
C GLN A 117 20.01 12.94 -16.71
N VAL A 118 19.56 12.12 -17.64
CA VAL A 118 18.46 11.19 -17.38
C VAL A 118 18.95 10.12 -16.39
N PRO A 119 18.24 9.89 -15.27
CA PRO A 119 18.60 8.84 -14.34
C PRO A 119 18.63 7.48 -15.05
N THR A 120 19.76 6.76 -14.93
CA THR A 120 19.93 5.39 -15.42
C THR A 120 19.83 4.40 -14.27
#